data_AF-A0A845LRA9-F1
#
_entry.id   AF-A0A845LRA9-F1
#
_cell.length_a   1.000
_cell.length_b   1.000
_cell.length_c   1.000
_cell.angle_alpha   90.00
_cell.angle_beta   90.00
_cell.angle_gamma   90.00
#
_symmetry.space_group_name_H-M   'P 1'
#
loop_
_entity.id
_entity.type
_entity.pdbx_description
1 polymer ?
#
loop_
_entity_poly.entity_id
_entity_poly.type
_entity_poly.pdbx_seq_one_letter_code
_entity_poly.pdbx_strand_id
1 'polypeptide(L)'
;MEIRREVISYIGGIKDFEKVSPFELVDTLMVRDELEKIISELNSEELRRVEEADDELKSKGELAHKHLMKIEYKTHKEPKENWWWHVGE
;
A
#
# COMPACT_ATOMS: atom_id res chain seq x y z
N MET A 1 -16.51 -13.55 11.05
CA MET A 1 -16.37 -12.64 9.89
C MET A 1 -15.09 -13.01 9.19
N GLU A 2 -15.17 -13.29 7.91
CA GLU A 2 -14.00 -13.56 7.06
C GLU A 2 -13.45 -12.21 6.60
N ILE A 3 -12.13 -12.01 6.76
CA ILE A 3 -11.45 -10.80 6.31
C ILE A 3 -11.28 -10.89 4.80
N ARG A 4 -11.62 -9.82 4.07
CA ARG A 4 -11.44 -9.73 2.61
C ARG A 4 -10.00 -10.04 2.21
N ARG A 5 -9.85 -10.72 1.07
CA ARG A 5 -8.55 -11.16 0.55
C ARG A 5 -7.64 -9.98 0.24
N GLU A 6 -8.20 -8.89 -0.25
CA GLU A 6 -7.51 -7.65 -0.59
C GLU A 6 -6.86 -7.05 0.66
N VAL A 7 -7.56 -7.04 1.79
CA VAL A 7 -7.03 -6.58 3.08
C VAL A 7 -5.85 -7.44 3.52
N ILE A 8 -5.97 -8.77 3.44
CA ILE A 8 -4.89 -9.70 3.79
C ILE A 8 -3.67 -9.49 2.86
N SER A 9 -3.92 -9.35 1.56
CA SER A 9 -2.87 -9.15 0.56
C SER A 9 -2.11 -7.85 0.81
N TYR A 10 -2.82 -6.76 1.09
CA TYR A 10 -2.22 -5.47 1.38
C TYR A 10 -1.34 -5.53 2.64
N ILE A 11 -1.88 -6.04 3.75
CA ILE A 11 -1.13 -6.16 5.02
C ILE A 11 0.12 -7.03 4.84
N GLY A 12 0.01 -8.16 4.13
CA GLY A 12 1.15 -9.03 3.84
C GLY A 12 2.21 -8.32 3.01
N GLY A 13 1.78 -7.63 1.95
CA GLY A 13 2.67 -6.86 1.08
C GLY A 13 3.42 -5.76 1.83
N ILE A 14 2.75 -5.02 2.73
CA ILE A 14 3.41 -4.00 3.56
C ILE A 14 4.39 -4.61 4.56
N LYS A 15 4.08 -5.75 5.17
CA LYS A 15 5.00 -6.38 6.14
C LYS A 15 6.30 -6.88 5.50
N ASP A 16 6.23 -7.30 4.25
CA ASP A 16 7.36 -7.91 3.54
C ASP A 16 7.94 -7.03 2.43
N PHE A 17 7.50 -5.77 2.28
CA PHE A 17 7.91 -4.96 1.12
C PHE A 17 9.43 -4.80 0.97
N GLU A 18 10.18 -4.84 2.08
CA GLU A 18 11.64 -4.73 2.10
C GLU A 18 12.35 -5.97 1.54
N LYS A 19 11.68 -7.13 1.54
CA LYS A 19 12.21 -8.43 1.11
C LYS A 19 11.78 -8.81 -0.31
N VAL A 20 10.76 -8.15 -0.85
CA VAL A 20 10.20 -8.39 -2.18
C VAL A 20 10.79 -7.43 -3.21
N SER A 21 10.51 -7.69 -4.48
CA SER A 21 10.92 -6.78 -5.55
C SER A 21 10.16 -5.44 -5.49
N PRO A 22 10.70 -4.36 -6.08
CA PRO A 22 9.98 -3.10 -6.20
C PRO A 22 8.66 -3.20 -6.97
N PHE A 23 8.57 -4.14 -7.92
CA PHE A 23 7.33 -4.43 -8.67
C PHE A 23 6.25 -5.01 -7.74
N GLU A 24 6.62 -5.91 -6.84
CA GLU A 24 5.67 -6.47 -5.86
C GLU A 24 5.19 -5.42 -4.85
N LEU A 25 6.03 -4.43 -4.52
CA LEU A 25 5.57 -3.27 -3.75
C LEU A 25 4.57 -2.43 -4.56
N VAL A 26 4.82 -2.19 -5.85
CA VAL A 26 3.83 -1.50 -6.71
C VAL A 26 2.51 -2.27 -6.78
N ASP A 27 2.55 -3.59 -6.96
CA ASP A 27 1.35 -4.43 -6.96
C ASP A 27 0.60 -4.32 -5.62
N THR A 28 1.32 -4.29 -4.50
CA THR A 28 0.74 -4.08 -3.16
C THR A 28 0.05 -2.71 -3.06
N LEU A 29 0.67 -1.66 -3.60
CA LEU A 29 0.10 -0.31 -3.60
C LEU A 29 -1.11 -0.20 -4.52
N MET A 30 -1.15 -0.94 -5.63
CA MET A 30 -2.36 -1.07 -6.45
C MET A 30 -3.50 -1.74 -5.69
N VAL A 31 -3.23 -2.73 -4.83
CA VAL A 31 -4.26 -3.30 -3.94
C VAL A 31 -4.80 -2.22 -2.98
N ARG A 32 -3.95 -1.31 -2.48
CA ARG A 32 -4.40 -0.21 -1.62
C ARG A 32 -5.36 0.73 -2.35
N ASP A 33 -5.15 0.96 -3.65
CA ASP A 33 -6.05 1.77 -4.48
C ASP A 33 -7.41 1.10 -4.66
N GLU A 34 -7.44 -0.23 -4.80
CA GLU A 34 -8.70 -0.97 -4.84
C GLU A 34 -9.41 -0.96 -3.49
N LEU A 35 -8.67 -1.04 -2.39
CA LEU A 35 -9.23 -0.92 -1.03
C LEU A 35 -9.84 0.46 -0.77
N GLU A 36 -9.24 1.54 -1.30
CA GLU A 36 -9.79 2.90 -1.15
C GLU A 36 -11.20 3.01 -1.75
N LYS A 37 -11.43 2.38 -2.91
CA LYS A 37 -12.73 2.39 -3.59
C LYS A 37 -13.84 1.74 -2.78
N ILE A 38 -13.49 0.82 -1.89
CA ILE A 38 -14.43 0.06 -1.05
C ILE A 38 -14.24 0.35 0.45
N ILE A 39 -13.49 1.40 0.81
CA ILE A 39 -13.10 1.68 2.20
C ILE A 39 -14.32 1.84 3.12
N SER A 40 -15.41 2.42 2.60
CA SER A 40 -16.69 2.61 3.30
C SER A 40 -17.48 1.31 3.48
N GLU A 41 -17.12 0.24 2.77
CA GLU A 41 -17.72 -1.09 2.88
C GLU A 41 -16.90 -2.04 3.77
N LEU A 42 -15.72 -1.62 4.22
CA LEU A 42 -14.91 -2.40 5.14
C LEU A 42 -15.56 -2.40 6.52
N ASN A 43 -15.53 -3.56 7.18
CA ASN A 43 -15.93 -3.61 8.58
C ASN A 43 -14.85 -2.98 9.48
N SER A 44 -15.19 -2.70 10.73
CA SER A 44 -14.29 -1.99 11.65
C SER A 44 -12.93 -2.69 11.87
N GLU A 45 -12.89 -4.02 11.82
CA GLU A 45 -11.63 -4.77 11.98
C GLU A 45 -10.78 -4.73 10.69
N GLU A 46 -11.41 -4.78 9.52
CA GLU A 46 -10.72 -4.60 8.24
C GLU A 46 -10.12 -3.19 8.13
N LEU A 47 -10.92 -2.17 8.43
CA LEU A 47 -10.50 -0.77 8.37
C LEU A 47 -9.31 -0.54 9.31
N ARG A 48 -9.41 -0.97 10.57
CA ARG A 48 -8.33 -0.84 11.55
C ARG A 48 -7.02 -1.46 11.04
N ARG A 49 -7.08 -2.63 10.41
CA ARG A 49 -5.86 -3.29 9.88
C ARG A 49 -5.29 -2.60 8.65
N VAL A 50 -6.13 -2.03 7.79
CA VAL A 50 -5.67 -1.21 6.66
C VAL A 50 -4.98 0.05 7.18
N GLU A 51 -5.56 0.72 8.18
CA GLU A 51 -4.95 1.89 8.83
C GLU A 51 -3.60 1.55 9.48
N GLU A 52 -3.50 0.42 10.18
CA GLU A 52 -2.23 -0.05 10.75
C GLU A 52 -1.15 -0.30 9.68
N ALA A 53 -1.53 -0.87 8.54
CA ALA A 53 -0.62 -1.06 7.42
C ALA A 53 -0.24 0.26 6.74
N ASP A 54 -1.19 1.19 6.59
CA ASP A 54 -0.93 2.55 6.08
C ASP A 54 0.09 3.27 6.97
N ASP A 55 -0.06 3.19 8.30
CA ASP A 55 0.86 3.79 9.26
C ASP A 55 2.23 3.11 9.29
N GLU A 56 2.28 1.78 9.13
CA GLU A 56 3.55 1.06 8.97
C GLU A 56 4.30 1.55 7.72
N LEU A 57 3.63 1.66 6.58
CA LEU A 57 4.23 2.15 5.34
C LEU A 57 4.73 3.60 5.49
N LYS A 58 3.93 4.48 6.10
CA LYS A 58 4.34 5.87 6.39
C LYS A 58 5.57 5.94 7.29
N SER A 59 5.61 5.12 8.35
CA SER A 59 6.74 5.09 9.28
C SER A 59 8.05 4.66 8.61
N LYS A 60 7.95 3.89 7.52
CA LYS A 60 9.08 3.42 6.71
C LYS A 60 9.19 4.16 5.37
N GLY A 61 8.65 5.39 5.31
CA GLY A 61 8.42 6.06 4.04
C GLY A 61 9.66 6.29 3.19
N GLU A 62 10.77 6.71 3.79
CA GLU A 62 12.05 6.86 3.10
C GLU A 62 12.53 5.54 2.46
N LEU A 63 12.31 4.41 3.15
CA LEU A 63 12.72 3.10 2.67
C LEU A 63 11.82 2.62 1.53
N ALA A 64 10.51 2.81 1.66
CA ALA A 64 9.55 2.53 0.58
C ALA A 64 9.87 3.36 -0.67
N HIS A 65 10.14 4.66 -0.50
CA HIS A 65 10.56 5.55 -1.58
C HIS A 65 11.82 5.03 -2.28
N LYS A 66 12.86 4.73 -1.51
CA LYS A 66 14.12 4.19 -2.03
C LYS A 66 13.92 2.86 -2.77
N HIS A 67 13.00 2.02 -2.29
CA HIS A 67 12.69 0.75 -2.94
C HIS A 67 11.98 0.95 -4.27
N LEU A 68 10.97 1.83 -4.30
CA LEU A 68 10.23 2.20 -5.50
C LEU A 68 11.12 2.86 -6.55
N MET A 69 12.07 3.72 -6.15
CA MET A 69 13.04 4.37 -7.06
C MET A 69 13.98 3.40 -7.79
N LYS A 70 14.02 2.12 -7.41
CA LYS A 70 14.77 1.08 -8.15
C LYS A 70 14.12 0.71 -9.49
N ILE A 71 12.86 1.10 -9.70
CA ILE A 71 12.13 0.89 -10.94
C ILE A 71 11.57 2.22 -11.45
N GLU A 72 11.36 2.33 -12.76
CA GLU A 72 10.72 3.49 -13.35
C GLU A 72 9.19 3.36 -13.23
N TYR A 73 8.65 3.48 -12.01
CA TYR A 73 7.20 3.33 -11.74
C TYR A 73 6.41 4.62 -12.00
N LYS A 74 7.10 5.77 -12.08
CA LYS A 74 6.50 7.09 -12.33
C LYS A 74 6.01 7.30 -13.78
N THR A 75 6.03 6.27 -14.63
CA THR A 75 5.42 6.29 -15.98
C THR A 75 3.89 6.17 -15.95
N HIS A 76 3.32 5.81 -14.81
CA HIS A 76 1.87 5.82 -14.60
C HIS A 76 1.43 7.21 -14.15
N LYS A 77 0.29 7.70 -14.68
CA LYS A 77 -0.31 8.98 -14.26
C LYS A 77 -0.38 9.01 -12.75
N GLU A 78 0.21 10.05 -12.14
CA GLU A 78 0.05 10.38 -10.73
C GLU A 78 -1.43 10.24 -10.35
N PRO A 79 -1.78 9.24 -9.52
CA PRO A 79 -3.14 9.10 -9.05
C PRO A 79 -3.39 10.29 -8.15
N LYS A 80 -4.33 11.17 -8.54
CA LYS A 80 -4.64 12.44 -7.88
C LYS A 80 -4.91 12.35 -6.37
N GLU A 81 -5.15 11.15 -5.83
CA GLU A 81 -5.58 10.91 -4.45
C GLU A 81 -4.70 9.91 -3.68
N ASN A 82 -3.63 9.37 -4.28
CA ASN A 82 -2.84 8.33 -3.61
C ASN A 82 -1.73 8.94 -2.76
N TRP A 83 -1.99 9.09 -1.46
CA TRP A 83 -1.03 9.59 -0.47
C TRP A 83 0.33 8.87 -0.51
N TRP A 84 0.36 7.59 -0.93
CA TRP A 84 1.57 6.79 -0.98
C TRP A 84 2.56 7.24 -2.08
N TRP A 85 2.13 8.06 -3.04
CA TRP A 85 3.02 8.68 -4.04
C TRP A 85 3.96 9.72 -3.44
N HIS A 86 3.58 10.34 -2.32
CA HIS A 86 4.38 11.34 -1.60
C HIS A 86 5.13 10.74 -0.41
N VAL A 87 5.14 9.42 -0.29
CA VAL A 87 5.87 8.75 0.78
C VAL A 87 7.36 9.01 0.60
N GLY A 88 7.93 9.77 1.55
CA GLY A 88 9.34 10.16 1.56
C GLY A 88 9.72 11.42 0.77
N GLU A 89 8.73 12.18 0.24
CA GLU A 89 8.95 13.53 -0.33
C GLU A 89 8.99 14.63 0.76
#